data_AF-A0A614Q2K2-F1
#
_entry.id   AF-A0A614Q2K2-F1
#
_cell.length_a   1.000
_cell.length_b   1.000
_cell.length_c   1.000
_cell.angle_alpha   90.00
_cell.angle_beta   90.00
_cell.angle_gamma   90.00
#
_symmetry.space_group_name_H-M   'P 1'
#
loop_
_entity.id
_entity.type
_entity.pdbx_description
1 polymer ?
#
loop_
_entity_poly.entity_id
_entity_poly.type
_entity_poly.pdbx_seq_one_letter_code
_entity_poly.pdbx_strand_id
1 'polypeptide(L)' 'MIPVDLARTPKLSRLKRQYHLTEAMYWRKSGNKSMKRNCLSLAKNERINKGEFLANPSELPF' A
#
# COMPACT_ATOMS: atom_id res chain seq x y z
N MET A 1 7.86 6.44 7.35
CA MET A 1 6.66 6.10 6.56
C MET A 1 7.00 6.21 5.09
N ILE A 2 6.57 5.25 4.28
CA ILE A 2 6.70 5.31 2.81
C ILE A 2 5.70 6.34 2.23
N PRO A 3 5.91 6.82 0.99
CA PRO A 3 4.99 7.75 0.34
C PRO A 3 3.56 7.20 0.26
N VAL A 4 2.57 8.03 0.56
CA VAL A 4 1.13 7.68 0.61
C VAL A 4 0.48 7.57 -0.76
N ASP A 5 1.12 8.12 -1.79
CA ASP A 5 0.62 8.04 -3.16
C ASP A 5 0.54 6.59 -3.63
N LEU A 6 -0.45 6.28 -4.47
CA LEU A 6 -0.61 4.96 -5.03
C LEU A 6 0.61 4.56 -5.86
N ALA A 7 1.02 3.29 -5.74
CA ALA A 7 2.07 2.76 -6.59
C ALA A 7 1.67 2.78 -8.07
N ARG A 8 2.62 3.14 -8.93
CA ARG A 8 2.41 3.18 -10.38
C ARG A 8 2.53 1.81 -11.05
N THR A 9 3.19 0.84 -10.43
CA THR A 9 3.37 -0.49 -11.02
C THR A 9 2.86 -1.59 -10.08
N PRO A 10 2.46 -2.76 -10.61
CA PRO A 10 2.02 -3.87 -9.77
C PRO A 10 3.08 -4.35 -8.78
N LYS A 11 4.36 -4.34 -9.18
CA LYS A 11 5.48 -4.75 -8.31
C LYS A 11 5.61 -3.79 -7.11
N LEU A 12 5.58 -2.49 -7.36
CA LEU A 12 5.64 -1.47 -6.31
C LEU A 12 4.40 -1.53 -5.41
N SER A 13 3.22 -1.76 -5.97
CA SER A 13 1.98 -1.87 -5.20
C SER A 13 2.01 -3.02 -4.20
N ARG A 14 2.50 -4.20 -4.62
CA ARG A 14 2.69 -5.36 -3.75
C ARG A 14 3.66 -5.04 -2.60
N LEU A 15 4.77 -4.37 -2.90
CA LEU A 15 5.77 -3.99 -1.91
C LEU A 15 5.21 -2.96 -0.91
N LYS A 16 4.56 -1.90 -1.40
CA LYS A 16 3.91 -0.88 -0.57
C LYS A 16 2.85 -1.48 0.35
N ARG A 17 2.00 -2.35 -0.19
CA ARG A 17 1.00 -3.07 0.60
C ARG A 17 1.63 -3.90 1.72
N GLN A 18 2.70 -4.64 1.44
CA GLN A 18 3.40 -5.42 2.46
C GLN A 18 3.94 -4.51 3.58
N TYR A 19 4.57 -3.39 3.22
CA TYR A 19 5.06 -2.42 4.18
C TYR A 19 3.94 -1.88 5.08
N HIS A 20 2.82 -1.44 4.50
CA HIS A 20 1.68 -0.92 5.26
C HIS A 20 1.10 -1.95 6.24
N LEU A 21 1.06 -3.24 5.85
CA LEU A 21 0.62 -4.31 6.74
C LEU A 21 1.59 -4.52 7.91
N THR A 22 2.89 -4.53 7.65
CA THR A 22 3.92 -4.63 8.69
C THR A 22 3.84 -3.47 9.68
N GLU A 23 3.69 -2.25 9.16
CA GLU A 23 3.55 -1.03 9.98
C GLU A 23 2.24 -1.05 10.80
N ALA A 24 1.14 -1.55 10.24
CA ALA A 24 -0.10 -1.76 10.99
C ALA A 24 0.09 -2.75 12.17
N MET A 25 0.91 -3.78 12.00
CA MET A 25 1.23 -4.74 13.08
C MET A 25 2.08 -4.08 14.17
N TYR A 26 3.02 -3.22 13.79
CA TYR A 26 3.77 -2.40 14.75
C TYR A 26 2.83 -1.49 15.57
N TRP A 27 1.95 -0.73 14.92
CA TRP A 27 1.03 0.17 15.61
C TRP A 27 -0.01 -0.56 16.47
N ARG A 28 -0.37 -1.81 16.11
CA ARG A 28 -1.16 -2.67 16.98
C ARG A 28 -0.42 -2.98 18.28
N LYS A 29 0.88 -3.32 18.21
CA LYS A 29 1.70 -3.62 19.40
C LYS A 29 1.94 -2.38 20.25
N SER A 30 2.11 -1.21 19.64
CA SER A 30 2.33 0.05 20.35
C SER A 30 1.04 0.68 20.92
N GLY A 31 -0.14 0.09 20.68
CA GLY A 31 -1.43 0.61 21.15
C GLY A 31 -2.02 1.78 20.33
N ASN A 32 -1.37 2.23 19.26
CA ASN A 32 -1.87 3.35 18.45
C ASN A 32 -2.92 2.89 17.43
N LYS A 33 -4.20 2.92 17.84
CA LYS A 33 -5.33 2.48 17.01
C LYS A 33 -5.54 3.34 15.76
N SER A 34 -5.26 4.64 15.82
CA SER A 34 -5.44 5.56 14.69
C SER A 34 -4.46 5.21 13.56
N MET A 35 -3.17 5.09 13.89
CA MET A 35 -2.14 4.74 12.92
C MET A 35 -2.32 3.34 12.35
N LYS A 36 -2.73 2.36 13.17
CA LYS A 36 -3.12 1.04 12.67
C LYS A 36 -4.20 1.15 11.59
N ARG A 37 -5.28 1.89 11.84
CA ARG A 37 -6.39 2.06 10.88
C ARG A 37 -5.92 2.75 9.60
N ASN A 38 -5.08 3.78 9.72
CA ASN A 38 -4.50 4.48 8.58
C ASN A 38 -3.69 3.51 7.68
N CYS A 39 -2.76 2.75 8.26
CA CYS A 39 -1.96 1.78 7.52
C CYS A 39 -2.83 0.70 6.83
N LEU A 40 -3.89 0.22 7.49
CA LEU A 40 -4.83 -0.72 6.87
C LEU A 40 -5.61 -0.11 5.71
N SER A 41 -5.96 1.17 5.79
CA SER A 41 -6.59 1.92 4.70
C SER A 41 -5.66 2.00 3.48
N LEU A 42 -4.39 2.38 3.69
CA LEU A 42 -3.39 2.44 2.62
C LEU A 42 -3.15 1.06 1.98
N ALA A 43 -3.08 -0.01 2.78
CA ALA A 43 -2.96 -1.37 2.26
C ALA A 43 -4.19 -1.81 1.44
N LYS A 44 -5.39 -1.33 1.78
CA LYS A 44 -6.62 -1.56 1.01
C LYS A 44 -6.58 -0.80 -0.31
N ASN A 45 -6.14 0.45 -0.31
CA ASN A 45 -6.00 1.27 -1.51
C ASN A 45 -5.05 0.60 -2.51
N GLU A 46 -3.90 0.09 -2.06
CA GLU A 46 -2.98 -0.67 -2.90
C GLU A 46 -3.57 -1.99 -3.43
N ARG A 47 -4.49 -2.63 -2.69
CA ARG A 47 -5.19 -3.82 -3.19
C ARG A 47 -6.16 -3.48 -4.32
N ILE A 48 -6.85 -2.33 -4.22
CA ILE A 48 -7.82 -1.84 -5.22
C ILE A 48 -7.09 -1.34 -6.47
N ASN A 49 -5.89 -0.77 -6.31
CA ASN A 49 -5.02 -0.28 -7.37
C ASN A 49 -4.69 -1.32 -8.48
N LYS A 50 -5.03 -2.61 -8.29
CA LYS A 50 -4.83 -3.70 -9.26
C LYS A 50 -5.51 -3.51 -10.63
N GLY A 51 -6.43 -2.56 -10.81
CA GLY A 51 -7.19 -2.38 -12.06
C GLY A 51 -6.81 -1.17 -12.91
N GLU A 52 -6.25 -0.11 -12.32
CA GLU A 52 -5.98 1.15 -13.02
C GLU A 52 -4.67 1.74 -12.49
N PHE A 53 -3.58 1.04 -12.75
CA PHE A 53 -2.26 1.59 -12.48
C PHE A 53 -2.05 2.80 -13.40
N LEU A 54 -1.67 3.94 -12.81
CA LEU A 54 -1.25 5.14 -13.54
C LEU A 54 0.10 4.96 -14.29
N ALA A 55 0.48 3.72 -14.58
CA ALA A 55 1.69 3.39 -15.32
C ALA A 55 1.50 3.69 -16.80
N ASN A 56 2.60 4.07 -17.46
CA ASN A 56 2.63 4.04 -18.91
C ASN A 56 2.34 2.60 -19.38
N PRO A 57 1.66 2.39 -20.53
CA PRO A 57 1.36 1.06 -21.05
C PRO A 57 2.57 0.12 -21.17
N SER A 58 3.77 0.68 -21.33
CA SER A 58 5.06 -0.04 -21.36
C SER A 58 5.53 -0.60 -20.01
N GLU A 59 4.96 -0.15 -18.89
CA GLU A 59 5.32 -0.54 -17.52
C GLU A 59 4.30 -1.52 -16.89
N LEU A 60 3.23 -1.85 -17.62
CA LEU A 60 2.28 -2.87 -17.24
C LEU A 60 2.82 -4.24 -17.67
N PRO A 61 3.00 -5.20 -16.74
CA PRO A 61 3.20 -6.58 -17.13
C PRO A 61 1.83 -7.05 -17.64
N PHE A 62 1.79 -7.36 -18.94
CA PHE A 62 0.69 -8.02 -19.64
C PHE A 62 -0.13 -8.99 -18.76
#